data_AF-A0A514WNZ1-F1
#
_entry.id   AF-A0A514WNZ1-F1
#
_cell.length_a   1.000
_cell.length_b   1.000
_cell.length_c   1.000
_cell.angle_alpha   90.00
_cell.angle_beta   90.00
_cell.angle_gamma   90.00
#
_symmetry.space_group_name_H-M   'P 1'
#
loop_
_entity.id
_entity.type
_entity.pdbx_description
1 polymer ?
#
loop_
_entity_poly.entity_id
_entity_poly.type
_entity_poly.pdbx_seq_one_letter_code
_entity_poly.pdbx_strand_id
1 'polypeptide(L)'
;MIDDEDIVDLVMDHARIRKICEALTVIVADFVVGKPCEIRTFIAHELESAFDRRVRLADDVLHTLFGGSPAACEDSILAVILRRQIRDALDAQELGSLLRLDPDAVALRELHRLVSDLQENARHTLHLEALSLLTLLDERLTGRARQSLRGLLHHGAESGLA
;
A
#
# COMPACT_ATOMS: atom_id res chain seq x y z
N MET A 1 -5.97 -12.38 22.65
CA MET A 1 -7.01 -11.46 22.14
C MET A 1 -6.28 -10.32 21.47
N ILE A 2 -6.71 -9.88 20.30
CA ILE A 2 -6.04 -8.87 19.47
C ILE A 2 -6.73 -7.52 19.70
N ASP A 3 -5.98 -6.54 20.17
CA ASP A 3 -6.48 -5.19 20.44
C ASP A 3 -6.06 -4.16 19.37
N ASP A 4 -6.31 -2.88 19.65
CA ASP A 4 -6.02 -1.79 18.71
C ASP A 4 -4.51 -1.51 18.62
N GLU A 5 -3.74 -1.76 19.69
CA GLU A 5 -2.30 -1.57 19.71
C GLU A 5 -1.61 -2.62 18.83
N ASP A 6 -2.15 -3.84 18.79
CA ASP A 6 -1.68 -4.92 17.91
C ASP A 6 -1.83 -4.61 16.41
N ILE A 7 -2.73 -3.68 16.02
CA ILE A 7 -3.03 -3.37 14.61
C ILE A 7 -2.81 -1.89 14.24
N VAL A 8 -2.41 -1.04 15.18
CA VAL A 8 -2.29 0.41 14.97
C VAL A 8 -1.30 0.73 13.84
N ASP A 9 -0.19 0.01 13.80
CA ASP A 9 0.84 0.19 12.79
C ASP A 9 0.32 -0.14 11.39
N LEU A 10 -0.52 -1.16 11.27
CA LEU A 10 -1.18 -1.51 10.00
C LEU A 10 -2.19 -0.45 9.57
N VAL A 11 -3.02 0.04 10.49
CA VAL A 11 -4.01 1.10 10.22
C VAL A 11 -3.31 2.39 9.75
N MET A 12 -2.23 2.76 10.42
CA MET A 12 -1.42 3.93 10.06
C MET A 12 -0.72 3.75 8.71
N ASP A 13 -0.23 2.54 8.41
CA ASP A 13 0.36 2.22 7.11
C ASP A 13 -0.67 2.37 5.96
N HIS A 14 -1.90 1.87 6.15
CA HIS A 14 -2.97 2.04 5.17
C HIS A 14 -3.23 3.52 4.85
N ALA A 15 -3.33 4.35 5.89
CA ALA A 15 -3.55 5.78 5.71
C ALA A 15 -2.37 6.46 4.99
N ARG A 16 -1.13 6.03 5.28
CA ARG A 16 0.07 6.55 4.63
C ARG A 16 0.11 6.21 3.14
N ILE A 17 -0.13 4.95 2.79
CA ILE A 17 -0.06 4.47 1.40
C ILE A 17 -1.11 5.18 0.54
N ARG A 18 -2.33 5.33 1.04
CA ARG A 18 -3.38 6.09 0.34
C ARG A 18 -2.96 7.53 0.04
N LYS A 19 -2.47 8.24 1.06
CA LYS A 19 -1.98 9.62 0.90
C LYS A 19 -0.85 9.72 -0.12
N ILE A 20 0.07 8.76 -0.12
CA ILE A 20 1.18 8.73 -1.10
C ILE A 20 0.63 8.51 -2.51
N CYS A 21 -0.27 7.54 -2.72
CA CYS A 21 -0.89 7.30 -4.02
C CYS A 21 -1.68 8.51 -4.52
N GLU A 22 -2.47 9.16 -3.65
CA GLU A 22 -3.20 10.39 -3.98
C GLU A 22 -2.26 11.54 -4.38
N ALA A 23 -1.20 11.76 -3.59
CA ALA A 23 -0.21 12.79 -3.89
C ALA A 23 0.55 12.52 -5.20
N LEU A 24 0.86 11.26 -5.46
CA LEU A 24 1.59 10.84 -6.65
C LEU A 24 0.79 11.12 -7.93
N THR A 25 -0.52 10.84 -7.92
CA THR A 25 -1.41 11.14 -9.05
C THR A 25 -1.42 12.63 -9.40
N VAL A 26 -1.47 13.51 -8.39
CA VAL A 26 -1.36 14.97 -8.59
C VAL A 26 0.01 15.36 -9.13
N ILE A 27 1.08 14.81 -8.55
CA ILE A 27 2.46 15.12 -8.95
C ILE A 27 2.72 14.74 -10.41
N VAL A 28 2.28 13.56 -10.85
CA VAL A 28 2.54 13.11 -12.23
C VAL A 28 1.59 13.78 -13.21
N ALA A 29 0.35 14.10 -12.84
CA ALA A 29 -0.57 14.87 -13.68
C ALA A 29 -0.06 16.28 -14.00
N ASP A 30 0.45 17.01 -13.00
CA ASP A 30 0.66 18.45 -13.12
C ASP A 30 2.13 18.89 -13.07
N PHE A 31 3.03 18.04 -12.57
CA PHE A 31 4.26 18.57 -11.99
C PHE A 31 5.56 17.87 -12.32
N VAL A 32 5.60 16.62 -12.80
CA VAL A 32 6.92 15.97 -13.00
C VAL A 32 7.77 16.67 -14.06
N VAL A 33 7.13 17.17 -15.13
CA VAL A 33 7.83 17.88 -16.22
C VAL A 33 8.37 19.22 -15.72
N GLY A 34 9.68 19.43 -15.87
CA GLY A 34 10.35 20.68 -15.49
C GLY A 34 10.71 20.82 -14.01
N LYS A 35 10.47 19.79 -13.17
CA LYS A 35 11.01 19.79 -11.80
C LYS A 35 12.50 19.49 -11.79
N PRO A 36 13.27 20.09 -10.86
CA PRO A 36 14.63 19.69 -10.58
C PRO A 36 14.76 18.18 -10.29
N CYS A 37 15.86 17.58 -10.70
CA CYS A 37 16.15 16.16 -10.50
C CYS A 37 16.09 15.76 -9.02
N GLU A 38 16.50 16.67 -8.12
CA GLU A 38 16.50 16.46 -6.66
C GLU A 38 15.08 16.25 -6.12
N ILE A 39 14.10 17.02 -6.62
CA ILE A 39 12.70 16.89 -6.21
C ILE A 39 12.13 15.57 -6.69
N ARG A 40 12.40 15.19 -7.95
CA ARG A 40 11.92 13.91 -8.48
C ARG A 40 12.57 12.72 -7.76
N THR A 41 13.86 12.84 -7.44
CA THR A 41 14.61 11.85 -6.65
C THR A 41 14.05 11.71 -5.24
N PHE A 42 13.69 12.82 -4.59
CA PHE A 42 13.05 12.80 -3.28
C PHE A 42 11.70 12.06 -3.33
N ILE A 43 10.85 12.37 -4.31
CA ILE A 43 9.55 11.70 -4.49
C ILE A 43 9.74 10.20 -4.74
N ALA A 44 10.69 9.83 -5.60
CA ALA A 44 11.03 8.43 -5.86
C ALA A 44 11.44 7.70 -4.58
N HIS A 45 12.28 8.33 -3.75
CA HIS A 45 12.73 7.74 -2.49
C HIS A 45 11.60 7.56 -1.47
N GLU A 46 10.74 8.57 -1.30
CA GLU A 46 9.59 8.48 -0.39
C GLU A 46 8.60 7.38 -0.82
N LEU A 47 8.38 7.24 -2.12
CA LEU A 47 7.54 6.19 -2.69
C LEU A 47 8.12 4.80 -2.42
N GLU A 48 9.37 4.58 -2.84
CA GLU A 48 10.08 3.30 -2.64
C GLU A 48 10.12 2.91 -1.17
N SER A 49 10.51 3.85 -0.30
CA SER A 49 10.62 3.62 1.14
C SER A 49 9.27 3.28 1.77
N ALA A 50 8.16 3.84 1.28
CA ALA A 50 6.85 3.56 1.84
C ALA A 50 6.38 2.15 1.49
N PHE A 51 6.50 1.73 0.23
CA PHE A 51 6.08 0.39 -0.18
C PHE A 51 7.01 -0.71 0.37
N ASP A 52 8.32 -0.46 0.46
CA ASP A 52 9.24 -1.39 1.12
C ASP A 52 8.92 -1.55 2.62
N ARG A 53 8.58 -0.44 3.31
CA ARG A 53 8.17 -0.49 4.71
C ARG A 53 6.89 -1.29 4.89
N ARG A 54 5.92 -1.13 3.97
CA ARG A 54 4.65 -1.85 4.00
C ARG A 54 4.85 -3.37 3.93
N VAL A 55 5.69 -3.84 3.01
CA VAL A 55 5.98 -5.29 2.89
C VAL A 55 6.53 -5.85 4.19
N ARG A 56 7.50 -5.15 4.82
CA ARG A 56 8.06 -5.56 6.11
C ARG A 56 7.01 -5.58 7.23
N LEU A 57 6.21 -4.52 7.32
CA LEU A 57 5.18 -4.39 8.35
C LEU A 57 4.10 -5.47 8.20
N ALA A 58 3.67 -5.76 6.97
CA ALA A 58 2.70 -6.81 6.72
C ALA A 58 3.26 -8.18 7.10
N ASP A 59 4.52 -8.48 6.75
CA ASP A 59 5.18 -9.73 7.13
C ASP A 59 5.27 -9.88 8.66
N ASP A 60 5.70 -8.83 9.37
CA ASP A 60 5.79 -8.79 10.84
C ASP A 60 4.42 -8.99 11.51
N VAL A 61 3.38 -8.33 10.99
CA VAL A 61 2.00 -8.44 11.48
C VAL A 61 1.46 -9.84 11.23
N LEU A 62 1.67 -10.42 10.03
CA LEU A 62 1.27 -11.79 9.73
C LEU A 62 1.97 -12.80 10.65
N HIS A 63 3.27 -12.64 10.84
CA HIS A 63 4.03 -13.49 11.76
C HIS A 63 3.48 -13.39 13.19
N THR A 64 3.14 -12.19 13.65
CA THR A 64 2.60 -11.95 15.01
C THR A 64 1.21 -12.54 15.18
N LEU A 65 0.30 -12.29 14.23
CA LEU A 65 -1.10 -12.70 14.32
C LEU A 65 -1.29 -14.22 14.17
N PHE A 66 -0.38 -14.90 13.46
CA PHE A 66 -0.43 -16.35 13.21
C PHE A 66 0.63 -17.15 13.98
N GLY A 67 1.34 -16.52 14.91
CA GLY A 67 2.28 -17.22 15.82
C GLY A 67 3.47 -17.86 15.11
N GLY A 68 3.89 -17.31 13.97
CA GLY A 68 5.07 -17.76 13.22
C GLY A 68 4.94 -19.12 12.52
N SER A 69 3.72 -19.66 12.34
CA SER A 69 3.52 -20.92 11.61
C SER A 69 3.48 -20.66 10.08
N PRO A 70 4.51 -21.07 9.32
CA PRO A 70 4.56 -20.80 7.88
C PRO A 70 3.46 -21.54 7.10
N ALA A 71 3.13 -22.76 7.55
CA ALA A 71 2.13 -23.62 6.92
C ALA A 71 0.69 -23.09 7.00
N ALA A 72 0.38 -22.24 8.00
CA ALA A 72 -0.92 -21.57 8.08
C ALA A 72 -1.01 -20.35 7.15
N CYS A 73 0.15 -19.82 6.71
CA CYS A 73 0.25 -18.61 5.93
C CYS A 73 0.39 -18.89 4.42
N GLU A 74 1.20 -19.87 4.00
CA GLU A 74 1.60 -20.09 2.59
C GLU A 74 0.44 -20.35 1.61
N ASP A 75 -0.63 -21.02 2.06
CA ASP A 75 -1.85 -21.29 1.29
C ASP A 75 -3.02 -20.35 1.63
N SER A 76 -2.78 -19.34 2.49
CA SER A 76 -3.80 -18.41 2.92
C SER A 76 -3.96 -17.24 1.94
N ILE A 77 -5.14 -16.61 1.97
CA ILE A 77 -5.39 -15.33 1.28
C ILE A 77 -4.38 -14.25 1.69
N LEU A 78 -3.78 -14.34 2.88
CA LEU A 78 -2.79 -13.39 3.37
C LEU A 78 -1.43 -13.54 2.67
N ALA A 79 -1.01 -14.77 2.31
CA ALA A 79 0.17 -14.94 1.45
C ALA A 79 -0.07 -14.38 0.04
N VAL A 80 -1.29 -14.48 -0.49
CA VAL A 80 -1.64 -13.84 -1.77
C VAL A 80 -1.56 -12.32 -1.64
N ILE A 81 -2.04 -11.74 -0.54
CA ILE A 81 -1.93 -10.31 -0.24
C ILE A 81 -0.47 -9.88 -0.12
N LEU A 82 0.36 -10.61 0.61
CA LEU A 82 1.79 -10.30 0.75
C LEU A 82 2.51 -10.33 -0.61
N ARG A 83 2.23 -11.34 -1.46
CA ARG A 83 2.78 -11.39 -2.82
C ARG A 83 2.35 -10.18 -3.67
N ARG A 84 1.12 -9.70 -3.50
CA ARG A 84 0.65 -8.47 -4.15
C ARG A 84 1.38 -7.25 -3.63
N GLN A 85 1.58 -7.12 -2.32
CA GLN A 85 2.34 -6.00 -1.73
C GLN A 85 3.80 -5.99 -2.19
N ILE A 86 4.44 -7.16 -2.33
CA ILE A 86 5.78 -7.27 -2.92
C ILE A 86 5.77 -6.79 -4.37
N ARG A 87 4.74 -7.15 -5.15
CA ARG A 87 4.60 -6.65 -6.52
C ARG A 87 4.42 -5.14 -6.55
N ASP A 88 3.57 -4.59 -5.68
CA ASP A 88 3.35 -3.15 -5.55
C ASP A 88 4.67 -2.42 -5.22
N ALA A 89 5.53 -3.01 -4.37
CA ALA A 89 6.85 -2.46 -4.06
C ALA A 89 7.82 -2.50 -5.25
N LEU A 90 7.80 -3.55 -6.06
CA LEU A 90 8.59 -3.59 -7.30
C LEU A 90 8.11 -2.55 -8.32
N ASP A 91 6.79 -2.40 -8.47
CA ASP A 91 6.20 -1.38 -9.35
C ASP A 91 6.56 0.04 -8.85
N ALA A 92 6.62 0.25 -7.53
CA ALA A 92 7.07 1.50 -6.92
C ALA A 92 8.55 1.81 -7.21
N GLN A 93 9.43 0.80 -7.22
CA GLN A 93 10.85 0.94 -7.59
C GLN A 93 11.05 1.24 -9.08
N GLU A 94 10.26 0.60 -9.95
CA GLU A 94 10.23 0.91 -11.38
C GLU A 94 9.81 2.37 -11.61
N LEU A 95 8.74 2.79 -10.95
CA LEU A 95 8.25 4.17 -11.04
C LEU A 95 9.28 5.17 -10.49
N GLY A 96 9.91 4.86 -9.36
CA GLY A 96 10.98 5.68 -8.79
C GLY A 96 12.18 5.83 -9.74
N SER A 97 12.52 4.78 -10.48
CA SER A 97 13.57 4.82 -11.51
C SER A 97 13.18 5.76 -12.66
N LEU A 98 11.94 5.70 -13.14
CA LEU A 98 11.44 6.58 -14.19
C LEU A 98 11.36 8.05 -13.76
N LEU A 99 10.95 8.33 -12.52
CA LEU A 99 10.88 9.69 -11.98
C LEU A 99 12.25 10.38 -11.96
N ARG A 100 13.34 9.65 -11.74
CA ARG A 100 14.70 10.21 -11.71
C ARG A 100 15.19 10.63 -13.09
N LEU A 101 14.65 10.05 -14.16
CA LEU A 101 14.97 10.44 -15.53
C LEU A 101 14.33 11.79 -15.86
N ASP A 102 14.78 12.41 -16.94
CA ASP A 102 14.07 13.55 -17.54
C ASP A 102 13.03 12.98 -18.52
N PRO A 103 11.73 12.96 -18.17
CA PRO A 103 10.77 12.24 -18.98
C PRO A 103 10.44 13.00 -20.25
N ASP A 104 10.65 12.35 -21.38
CA ASP A 104 10.04 12.77 -22.64
C ASP A 104 8.52 12.44 -22.63
N ALA A 105 7.82 12.79 -23.72
CA ALA A 105 6.38 12.56 -23.83
C ALA A 105 5.98 11.07 -23.77
N VAL A 106 6.88 10.14 -24.14
CA VAL A 106 6.63 8.70 -24.05
C VAL A 106 6.76 8.24 -22.61
N ALA A 107 7.85 8.63 -21.93
CA ALA A 107 8.09 8.34 -20.53
C ALA A 107 7.00 8.93 -19.63
N LEU A 108 6.46 10.11 -19.95
CA LEU A 108 5.37 10.71 -19.19
C LEU A 108 4.07 9.89 -19.27
N ARG A 109 3.71 9.39 -20.46
CA ARG A 109 2.54 8.50 -20.60
C ARG A 109 2.71 7.21 -19.83
N GLU A 110 3.92 6.67 -19.84
CA GLU A 110 4.24 5.45 -19.09
C GLU A 110 4.20 5.70 -17.57
N LEU A 111 4.73 6.83 -17.10
CA LEU A 111 4.58 7.28 -15.71
C LEU A 111 3.12 7.38 -15.31
N HIS A 112 2.25 8.02 -16.11
CA HIS A 112 0.82 8.10 -15.83
C HIS A 112 0.17 6.72 -15.72
N ARG A 113 0.49 5.82 -16.66
CA ARG A 113 -0.04 4.45 -16.66
C ARG A 113 0.38 3.70 -15.39
N LEU A 114 1.68 3.68 -15.08
CA LEU A 114 2.22 2.98 -13.91
C LEU A 114 1.71 3.54 -12.59
N VAL A 115 1.54 4.87 -12.47
CA VAL A 115 0.92 5.49 -11.28
C VAL A 115 -0.51 5.03 -11.12
N SER A 116 -1.28 5.00 -12.20
CA SER A 116 -2.68 4.59 -12.17
C SER A 116 -2.81 3.12 -11.77
N ASP A 117 -1.97 2.26 -12.35
CA ASP A 117 -1.93 0.83 -12.04
C ASP A 117 -1.51 0.60 -10.58
N LEU A 118 -0.46 1.28 -10.09
CA LEU A 118 0.00 1.17 -8.70
C LEU A 118 -1.07 1.65 -7.71
N GLN A 119 -1.76 2.76 -8.01
CA GLN A 119 -2.83 3.28 -7.16
C GLN A 119 -3.99 2.28 -7.07
N GLU A 120 -4.44 1.75 -8.20
CA GLU A 120 -5.54 0.79 -8.25
C GLU A 120 -5.18 -0.51 -7.51
N ASN A 121 -3.98 -1.04 -7.78
CA ASN A 121 -3.48 -2.25 -7.14
C ASN A 121 -3.33 -2.07 -5.63
N ALA A 122 -2.69 -0.98 -5.18
CA ALA A 122 -2.53 -0.68 -3.77
C ALA A 122 -3.89 -0.55 -3.07
N ARG A 123 -4.86 0.14 -3.68
CA ARG A 123 -6.23 0.27 -3.15
C ARG A 123 -6.89 -1.09 -2.97
N HIS A 124 -6.83 -1.94 -3.98
CA HIS A 124 -7.42 -3.28 -3.92
C HIS A 124 -6.72 -4.16 -2.88
N THR A 125 -5.38 -4.16 -2.84
CA THR A 125 -4.59 -4.92 -1.88
C THR A 125 -4.89 -4.50 -0.44
N LEU A 126 -4.97 -3.19 -0.16
CA LEU A 126 -5.37 -2.65 1.14
C LEU A 126 -6.78 -3.12 1.54
N HIS A 127 -7.73 -3.05 0.61
CA HIS A 127 -9.11 -3.48 0.88
C HIS A 127 -9.19 -4.98 1.21
N LEU A 128 -8.52 -5.82 0.42
CA LEU A 128 -8.46 -7.27 0.64
C LEU A 128 -7.80 -7.62 1.97
N GLU A 129 -6.74 -6.91 2.35
CA GLU A 129 -6.06 -7.10 3.63
C GLU A 129 -6.98 -6.83 4.81
N ALA A 130 -7.65 -5.67 4.84
CA ALA A 130 -8.58 -5.32 5.91
C ALA A 130 -9.74 -6.32 6.01
N LEU A 131 -10.31 -6.74 4.88
CA LEU A 131 -11.40 -7.71 4.83
C LEU A 131 -10.95 -9.10 5.31
N SER A 132 -9.75 -9.53 4.90
CA SER A 132 -9.19 -10.82 5.28
C SER A 132 -8.90 -10.88 6.77
N LEU A 133 -8.33 -9.83 7.35
CA LEU A 133 -8.08 -9.75 8.80
C LEU A 133 -9.38 -9.74 9.60
N LEU A 134 -10.40 -9.00 9.15
CA LEU A 134 -11.73 -9.03 9.77
C LEU A 134 -12.35 -10.43 9.74
N THR A 135 -12.17 -11.17 8.65
CA THR A 135 -12.77 -12.51 8.46
C THR A 135 -12.02 -13.57 9.25
N LEU A 136 -10.68 -13.58 9.17
CA LEU A 136 -9.84 -14.64 9.75
C LEU A 136 -9.67 -14.50 11.26
N LEU A 137 -9.79 -13.27 11.79
CA LEU A 137 -9.51 -12.98 13.19
C LEU A 137 -10.76 -12.54 13.96
N ASP A 138 -11.97 -12.64 13.39
CA ASP A 138 -13.19 -12.05 13.96
C ASP A 138 -13.38 -12.38 15.44
N GLU A 139 -13.27 -13.67 15.81
CA GLU A 139 -13.44 -14.13 17.19
C GLU A 139 -12.29 -13.71 18.13
N ARG A 140 -11.13 -13.36 17.57
CA ARG A 140 -9.93 -12.94 18.31
C ARG A 140 -9.84 -11.42 18.49
N LEU A 141 -10.56 -10.64 17.68
CA LEU A 141 -10.53 -9.17 17.69
C LEU A 141 -11.39 -8.57 18.80
N THR A 142 -10.82 -7.62 19.54
CA THR A 142 -11.59 -6.72 20.39
C THR A 142 -12.55 -5.86 19.57
N GLY A 143 -13.57 -5.30 20.23
CA GLY A 143 -14.52 -4.38 19.58
C GLY A 143 -13.84 -3.18 18.91
N ARG A 144 -12.82 -2.61 19.57
CA ARG A 144 -12.05 -1.47 19.06
C ARG A 144 -11.21 -1.84 17.83
N ALA A 145 -10.45 -2.93 17.90
CA ALA A 145 -9.66 -3.42 16.77
C ALA A 145 -10.54 -3.70 15.53
N ARG A 146 -11.70 -4.34 15.74
CA ARG A 146 -12.69 -4.59 14.69
C ARG A 146 -13.21 -3.27 14.08
N GLN A 147 -13.45 -2.25 14.89
CA GLN A 147 -13.90 -0.94 14.41
C GLN A 147 -12.82 -0.22 13.59
N SER A 148 -11.55 -0.26 14.04
CA SER A 148 -10.41 0.31 13.30
C SER A 148 -10.27 -0.35 11.93
N LEU A 149 -10.31 -1.69 11.83
CA LEU A 149 -10.26 -2.41 10.56
C LEU A 149 -11.47 -2.11 9.66
N ARG A 150 -12.68 -2.00 10.21
CA ARG A 150 -13.87 -1.58 9.44
C ARG A 150 -13.73 -0.16 8.91
N GLY A 151 -13.11 0.74 9.68
CA GLY A 151 -12.78 2.09 9.25
C GLY A 151 -11.98 2.11 7.95
N LEU A 152 -11.02 1.18 7.78
CA LEU A 152 -10.23 1.05 6.56
C LEU A 152 -11.08 0.70 5.32
N LEU A 153 -12.14 -0.11 5.49
CA LEU A 153 -13.03 -0.49 4.40
C LEU A 153 -13.91 0.69 3.93
N HIS A 154 -14.43 1.49 4.87
CA HIS A 154 -15.29 2.65 4.54
C HIS A 154 -14.53 3.73 3.77
N HIS A 155 -13.28 4.00 4.15
CA HIS A 155 -12.44 4.98 3.45
C HIS A 155 -12.02 4.50 2.05
N GLY A 156 -12.17 3.21 1.72
CA GLY A 156 -11.86 2.67 0.38
C GLY A 156 -13.02 2.81 -0.61
N ALA A 157 -14.26 2.89 -0.10
CA ALA A 157 -15.47 3.02 -0.92
C ALA A 157 -15.74 4.46 -1.37
N GLU A 158 -15.31 5.46 -0.58
CA GLU A 158 -15.50 6.88 -0.89
C GLU A 158 -14.55 7.37 -2.00
N SER A 159 -13.39 6.73 -2.19
CA SER A 159 -12.41 7.07 -3.24
C SER A 159 -12.69 6.43 -4.62
N GLY A 160 -13.86 5.79 -4.81
CA GLY A 160 -14.23 5.08 -6.05
C GLY A 160 -15.45 5.65 -6.79
N LEU A 161 -16.01 6.77 -6.33
CA LEU A 161 -17.24 7.38 -6.87
C LEU A 161 -17.14 8.91 -7.03
N ALA A 162 -16.01 9.40 -7.58
CA ALA A 162 -15.90 10.79 -8.04
C ALA A 162 -15.27 10.83 -9.42
#